data_AF-A0A8K0HHA2-F1
#
_entry.id   AF-A0A8K0HHA2-F1
#
_cell.length_a   1.000
_cell.length_b   1.000
_cell.length_c   1.000
_cell.angle_alpha   90.00
_cell.angle_beta   90.00
_cell.angle_gamma   90.00
#
_symmetry.space_group_name_H-M   'P 1'
#
loop_
_entity.id
_entity.type
_entity.pdbx_description
1 polymer ?
#
loop_
_entity_poly.entity_id
_entity_poly.type
_entity_poly.pdbx_seq_one_letter_code
_entity_poly.pdbx_strand_id
1 'polypeptide(L)'
;MTQVPTLSRLFIFITLICAATLSGLAKSDSDRVSELLALRSRSQSGVIHLDDRSVSHFLTSAKTPRPYWIVIFFDAAQLHDKQELHLKDLREEFAVVASSFLTNNQDPSSSSHAKLFFCDIEFKESQNSFSQFGVNALPHIRLIGPHQSIKESDQMDQGDFSRLAESMAEFIESRSTVVVGPIHRPPILSKKQLTFVIIALLIWMPFIGKKIISGKTLVHDPKIWLTGAVFVYFFSVSGAMHNIIRKMPMFLADRNDPNKLIFFYQGSGMQLGAEGFAIGFLYTIVGLLLAFVTRVLVMVRNRNVQRAFMIFALFVSFWAVREVVYLDNWKTGYGVHAFWPSSWH
;
A
#
# COMPACT_ATOMS: atom_id res chain seq x y z
N MET A 1 37.14 -14.37 -82.53
CA MET A 1 35.89 -14.36 -81.74
C MET A 1 35.97 -15.52 -80.77
N THR A 2 36.00 -15.40 -79.44
CA THR A 2 35.58 -14.32 -78.53
C THR A 2 36.21 -14.59 -77.16
N GLN A 3 36.97 -13.63 -76.61
CA GLN A 3 37.35 -13.59 -75.21
C GLN A 3 36.17 -13.07 -74.39
N VAL A 4 35.53 -13.88 -73.53
CA VAL A 4 34.91 -13.45 -72.26
C VAL A 4 34.72 -14.68 -71.36
N PRO A 5 35.30 -14.75 -70.14
CA PRO A 5 34.46 -15.11 -68.98
C PRO A 5 34.91 -14.50 -67.64
N THR A 6 35.60 -13.35 -67.62
CA THR A 6 36.05 -12.72 -66.36
C THR A 6 34.99 -11.82 -65.72
N LEU A 7 34.17 -11.12 -66.54
CA LEU A 7 33.15 -10.20 -66.05
C LEU A 7 31.99 -10.91 -65.31
N SER A 8 31.58 -12.09 -65.80
CA SER A 8 30.47 -12.87 -65.22
C SER A 8 30.81 -13.40 -63.82
N ARG A 9 32.05 -13.87 -63.61
CA ARG A 9 32.50 -14.36 -62.30
C ARG A 9 32.62 -13.24 -61.27
N LEU A 10 33.06 -12.05 -61.70
CA LEU A 10 33.09 -10.86 -60.85
C LEU A 10 31.68 -10.43 -60.44
N PHE A 11 30.72 -10.47 -61.37
CA PHE A 11 29.32 -10.11 -61.09
C PHE A 11 28.67 -11.07 -60.09
N ILE A 12 28.94 -12.38 -60.20
CA ILE A 12 28.45 -13.40 -59.26
C ILE A 12 29.09 -13.23 -57.88
N PHE A 13 30.37 -12.87 -57.81
CA PHE A 13 31.04 -12.64 -56.54
C PHE A 13 30.54 -11.37 -55.83
N ILE A 14 30.27 -10.30 -56.60
CA ILE A 14 29.68 -9.06 -56.07
C ILE A 14 28.24 -9.27 -55.60
N THR A 15 27.42 -10.05 -56.33
CA THR A 15 26.05 -10.38 -55.88
C THR A 15 26.04 -11.27 -54.65
N LEU A 16 26.98 -12.23 -54.53
CA LEU A 16 27.12 -13.07 -53.35
C LEU A 16 27.56 -12.27 -52.11
N ILE A 17 28.49 -11.32 -52.28
CA ILE A 17 28.93 -10.42 -51.20
C ILE A 17 27.81 -9.46 -50.81
N CYS A 18 27.09 -8.86 -51.77
CA CYS A 18 25.93 -8.02 -51.47
C CYS A 18 24.82 -8.78 -50.73
N ALA A 19 24.54 -10.03 -51.13
CA ALA A 19 23.57 -10.88 -50.45
C ALA A 19 24.02 -11.23 -49.01
N ALA A 20 25.31 -11.54 -48.81
CA ALA A 20 25.87 -11.82 -47.48
C ALA A 20 25.87 -10.58 -46.57
N THR A 21 26.13 -9.39 -47.10
CA THR A 21 26.06 -8.14 -46.32
C THR A 21 24.63 -7.74 -45.97
N LEU A 22 23.64 -8.08 -46.81
CA LEU A 22 22.24 -7.76 -46.56
C LEU A 22 21.61 -8.68 -45.50
N SER A 23 22.03 -9.94 -45.43
CA SER A 23 21.59 -10.89 -44.40
C SER A 23 22.13 -10.58 -43.00
N GLY A 24 23.23 -9.85 -42.86
CA GLY A 24 23.83 -9.49 -41.57
C GLY A 24 23.13 -8.35 -40.82
N LEU A 25 22.21 -7.62 -41.47
CA LEU A 25 21.61 -6.40 -40.90
C LEU A 25 20.16 -6.58 -40.39
N ALA A 26 19.53 -7.72 -40.69
CA ALA A 26 18.15 -8.00 -40.29
C ALA A 26 18.11 -9.21 -39.34
N LYS A 27 18.29 -8.96 -38.03
CA LYS A 27 17.91 -9.95 -37.01
C LYS A 27 16.42 -10.27 -37.15
N SER A 28 16.09 -11.56 -37.22
CA SER A 28 14.71 -12.02 -37.33
C SER A 28 13.95 -11.73 -36.03
N ASP A 29 12.64 -11.47 -36.11
CA ASP A 29 11.82 -11.22 -34.92
C ASP A 29 11.72 -12.45 -34.00
N SER A 30 11.92 -13.66 -34.55
CA SER A 30 12.10 -14.90 -33.77
C SER A 30 13.27 -14.80 -32.79
N ASP A 31 14.37 -14.18 -33.22
CA ASP A 31 15.61 -14.09 -32.45
C ASP A 31 15.41 -13.14 -31.28
N ARG A 32 14.66 -12.04 -31.47
CA ARG A 32 14.31 -11.09 -30.42
C ARG A 32 13.41 -11.69 -29.34
N VAL A 33 12.43 -12.49 -29.72
CA VAL A 33 11.57 -13.20 -28.74
C VAL A 33 12.41 -14.17 -27.91
N SER A 34 13.32 -14.92 -28.55
CA SER A 34 14.22 -15.83 -27.83
C SER A 34 15.15 -15.08 -26.87
N GLU A 35 15.63 -13.90 -27.25
CA GLU A 35 16.45 -13.04 -26.41
C GLU A 35 15.66 -12.50 -25.21
N LEU A 36 14.42 -12.04 -25.40
CA LEU A 36 13.55 -11.60 -24.30
C LEU A 36 13.21 -12.75 -23.34
N LEU A 37 13.00 -13.97 -23.83
CA LEU A 37 12.81 -15.15 -22.99
C LEU A 37 14.08 -15.48 -22.19
N ALA A 38 15.26 -15.32 -22.80
CA ALA A 38 16.55 -15.52 -22.12
C ALA A 38 16.84 -14.43 -21.08
N LEU A 39 16.42 -13.18 -21.31
CA LEU A 39 16.53 -12.11 -20.33
C LEU A 39 15.57 -12.33 -19.17
N ARG A 40 14.34 -12.73 -19.46
CA ARG A 40 13.32 -13.09 -18.46
C ARG A 40 13.79 -14.20 -17.52
N SER A 41 14.42 -15.25 -18.04
CA SER A 41 14.85 -16.39 -17.21
C SER A 41 15.98 -16.06 -16.23
N ARG A 42 16.66 -14.93 -16.40
CA ARG A 42 17.65 -14.42 -15.44
C ARG A 42 17.00 -13.77 -14.22
N SER A 43 15.75 -13.35 -14.32
CA SER A 43 15.01 -12.66 -13.26
C SER A 43 14.12 -13.64 -12.49
N GLN A 44 14.15 -13.57 -11.15
CA GLN A 44 13.33 -14.44 -10.29
C GLN A 44 11.83 -14.08 -10.37
N SER A 45 11.49 -12.80 -10.55
CA SER A 45 10.11 -12.32 -10.70
C SER A 45 9.62 -12.34 -12.15
N GLY A 46 10.53 -12.53 -13.12
CA GLY A 46 10.20 -12.46 -14.55
C GLY A 46 10.18 -11.05 -15.14
N VAL A 47 10.51 -10.02 -14.35
CA VAL A 47 10.66 -8.64 -14.83
C VAL A 47 12.04 -8.44 -15.47
N ILE A 48 12.07 -7.88 -16.67
CA ILE A 48 13.29 -7.63 -17.44
C ILE A 48 13.74 -6.18 -17.27
N HIS A 49 14.95 -5.98 -16.78
CA HIS A 49 15.54 -4.65 -16.73
C HIS A 49 16.01 -4.19 -18.10
N LEU A 50 15.54 -3.01 -18.55
CA LEU A 50 15.88 -2.43 -19.85
C LEU A 50 16.66 -1.12 -19.69
N ASP A 51 17.77 -1.04 -20.42
CA ASP A 51 18.53 0.19 -20.63
C ASP A 51 18.10 0.91 -21.91
N ASP A 52 18.60 2.13 -22.13
CA ASP A 52 18.33 2.91 -23.36
C ASP A 52 18.64 2.13 -24.66
N ARG A 53 19.68 1.29 -24.63
CA ARG A 53 20.06 0.46 -25.79
C ARG A 53 19.04 -0.64 -26.03
N SER A 54 18.61 -1.34 -24.98
CA SER A 54 17.63 -2.42 -25.04
C SER A 54 16.26 -1.88 -25.47
N VAL A 55 15.85 -0.73 -24.95
CA VAL A 55 14.63 -0.02 -25.40
C VAL A 55 14.71 0.25 -26.90
N SER A 56 15.83 0.80 -27.38
CA SER A 56 16.02 1.04 -28.81
C SER A 56 16.04 -0.25 -29.63
N HIS A 57 16.56 -1.36 -29.10
CA HIS A 57 16.69 -2.64 -29.80
C HIS A 57 15.34 -3.37 -29.93
N PHE A 58 14.53 -3.39 -28.85
CA PHE A 58 13.27 -4.12 -28.79
C PHE A 58 12.05 -3.31 -29.22
N LEU A 59 12.07 -1.97 -29.10
CA LEU A 59 10.92 -1.12 -29.44
C LEU A 59 11.14 -0.32 -30.72
N THR A 60 12.25 0.41 -30.83
CA THR A 60 12.47 1.38 -31.93
C THR A 60 13.06 0.73 -33.19
N SER A 61 14.02 -0.17 -33.04
CA SER A 61 14.70 -0.88 -34.13
C SER A 61 13.93 -2.11 -34.60
N ALA A 62 12.85 -2.45 -33.90
CA ALA A 62 12.03 -3.60 -34.22
C ALA A 62 11.06 -3.30 -35.36
N LYS A 63 10.92 -4.25 -36.28
CA LYS A 63 10.01 -4.09 -37.42
C LYS A 63 8.58 -4.21 -36.89
N THR A 64 7.74 -3.22 -37.18
CA THR A 64 6.30 -3.30 -36.89
C THR A 64 5.60 -4.10 -37.98
N PRO A 65 4.71 -5.06 -37.64
CA PRO A 65 4.25 -5.42 -36.29
C PRO A 65 5.19 -6.35 -35.51
N ARG A 66 5.39 -6.08 -34.22
CA ARG A 66 6.15 -6.94 -33.30
C ARG A 66 5.31 -8.14 -32.87
N PRO A 67 5.88 -9.34 -32.71
CA PRO A 67 5.12 -10.53 -32.29
C PRO A 67 4.77 -10.55 -30.79
N TYR A 68 4.96 -9.44 -30.06
CA TYR A 68 4.81 -9.36 -28.61
C TYR A 68 4.33 -7.98 -28.13
N TRP A 69 3.83 -7.97 -26.90
CA TRP A 69 3.46 -6.83 -26.07
C TRP A 69 4.52 -6.61 -25.00
N ILE A 70 4.81 -5.35 -24.69
CA ILE A 70 5.72 -4.96 -23.61
C ILE A 70 4.95 -4.06 -22.64
N VAL A 71 5.04 -4.37 -21.35
CA VAL A 71 4.61 -3.49 -20.27
C VAL A 71 5.85 -2.95 -19.59
N ILE A 72 5.93 -1.63 -19.45
CA ILE A 72 7.07 -0.94 -18.87
C ILE A 72 6.65 -0.24 -17.58
N PHE A 73 7.32 -0.58 -16.49
CA PHE A 73 7.29 0.16 -15.24
C PHE A 73 8.47 1.14 -15.20
N PHE A 74 8.18 2.43 -14.99
CA PHE A 74 9.22 3.45 -14.85
C PHE A 74 9.59 3.60 -13.38
N ASP A 75 10.85 3.31 -13.06
CA ASP A 75 11.40 3.37 -11.71
C ASP A 75 12.42 4.51 -11.55
N ALA A 76 12.58 4.97 -10.32
CA ALA A 76 13.68 5.83 -9.91
C ALA A 76 14.04 5.52 -8.46
N ALA A 77 15.19 4.86 -8.26
CA ALA A 77 15.72 4.51 -6.95
C ALA A 77 15.89 5.73 -6.02
N GLN A 78 16.14 6.93 -6.57
CA GLN A 78 16.23 8.17 -5.79
C GLN A 78 14.90 8.60 -5.15
N LEU A 79 13.77 8.09 -5.66
CA LEU A 79 12.44 8.44 -5.18
C LEU A 79 11.85 7.36 -4.27
N HIS A 80 12.57 6.26 -4.02
CA HIS A 80 12.14 5.21 -3.09
C HIS A 80 12.02 5.70 -1.64
N ASP A 81 12.78 6.72 -1.26
CA ASP A 81 12.72 7.31 0.08
C ASP A 81 11.44 8.14 0.31
N LYS A 82 10.72 8.51 -0.75
CA LYS A 82 9.50 9.32 -0.68
C LYS A 82 8.28 8.41 -0.51
N GLN A 83 7.85 8.23 0.73
CA GLN A 83 6.70 7.38 1.08
C GLN A 83 5.39 7.80 0.40
N GLU A 84 5.21 9.07 0.05
CA GLU A 84 4.01 9.58 -0.65
C GLU A 84 3.79 8.94 -2.02
N LEU A 85 4.86 8.50 -2.70
CA LEU A 85 4.79 7.96 -4.06
C LEU A 85 4.51 6.46 -4.09
N HIS A 86 4.69 5.75 -2.97
CA HIS A 86 4.55 4.29 -2.88
C HIS A 86 5.28 3.51 -3.99
N LEU A 87 6.39 4.07 -4.53
CA LEU A 87 7.03 3.56 -5.74
C LEU A 87 7.61 2.16 -5.54
N LYS A 88 8.18 1.91 -4.36
CA LYS A 88 8.69 0.59 -3.98
C LYS A 88 7.58 -0.45 -3.90
N ASP A 89 6.47 -0.10 -3.24
CA ASP A 89 5.31 -0.99 -3.09
C ASP A 89 4.71 -1.35 -4.46
N LEU A 90 4.57 -0.35 -5.33
CA LEU A 90 4.07 -0.55 -6.71
C LEU A 90 5.01 -1.40 -7.57
N ARG A 91 6.33 -1.26 -7.39
CA ARG A 91 7.30 -2.12 -8.06
C ARG A 91 7.19 -3.58 -7.61
N GLU A 92 7.00 -3.80 -6.31
CA GLU A 92 6.77 -5.14 -5.77
C GLU A 92 5.47 -5.76 -6.31
N GLU A 93 4.39 -4.99 -6.37
CA GLU A 93 3.12 -5.44 -6.97
C GLU A 93 3.24 -5.72 -8.47
N PHE A 94 3.98 -4.89 -9.21
CA PHE A 94 4.29 -5.14 -10.62
C PHE A 94 5.05 -6.46 -10.81
N ALA A 95 6.02 -6.75 -9.93
CA ALA A 95 6.75 -8.01 -9.93
C ALA A 95 5.83 -9.22 -9.62
N VAL A 96 4.83 -9.05 -8.75
CA VAL A 96 3.83 -10.09 -8.45
C VAL A 96 2.96 -10.38 -9.68
N VAL A 97 2.52 -9.35 -10.43
CA VAL A 97 1.78 -9.53 -11.69
C VAL A 97 2.62 -10.31 -12.70
N ALA A 98 3.90 -9.94 -12.85
CA ALA A 98 4.82 -10.63 -13.75
C ALA A 98 4.99 -12.11 -13.37
N SER A 99 5.22 -12.43 -12.09
CA SER A 99 5.36 -13.82 -11.65
C SER A 99 4.07 -14.63 -11.77
N SER A 100 2.92 -13.98 -11.56
CA SER A 100 1.60 -14.59 -11.70
C SER A 100 1.32 -14.93 -13.17
N PHE A 101 1.63 -14.01 -14.08
CA PHE A 101 1.53 -14.23 -15.52
C PHE A 101 2.35 -15.44 -15.96
N LEU A 102 3.59 -15.58 -15.45
CA LEU A 102 4.44 -16.72 -15.77
C LEU A 102 3.86 -18.03 -15.27
N THR A 103 3.32 -18.05 -14.07
CA THR A 103 2.71 -19.26 -13.49
C THR A 103 1.46 -19.68 -14.27
N ASN A 104 0.65 -18.72 -14.72
CA ASN A 104 -0.59 -18.97 -15.43
C ASN A 104 -0.37 -19.36 -16.91
N ASN A 105 0.67 -18.80 -17.55
CA ASN A 105 0.93 -18.95 -18.98
C ASN A 105 2.24 -19.69 -19.29
N GLN A 106 2.66 -20.60 -18.40
CA GLN A 106 3.87 -21.42 -18.60
C GLN A 106 3.71 -22.47 -19.69
N ASP A 107 2.49 -22.97 -19.90
CA ASP A 107 2.21 -24.01 -20.88
C ASP A 107 2.33 -23.45 -22.31
N PRO A 108 3.14 -24.07 -23.20
CA PRO A 108 3.22 -23.71 -24.61
C PRO A 108 1.87 -23.75 -25.36
N SER A 109 0.88 -24.48 -24.83
CA SER A 109 -0.47 -24.52 -25.38
C SER A 109 -1.31 -23.27 -25.07
N SER A 110 -0.86 -22.41 -24.15
CA SER A 110 -1.55 -21.16 -23.83
C SER A 110 -1.48 -20.17 -25.00
N SER A 111 -2.62 -19.59 -25.34
CA SER A 111 -2.74 -18.53 -26.36
C SER A 111 -1.89 -17.30 -26.06
N SER A 112 -1.46 -17.12 -24.82
CA SER A 112 -0.73 -15.96 -24.31
C SER A 112 0.77 -16.23 -24.04
N HIS A 113 1.23 -17.47 -24.23
CA HIS A 113 2.62 -17.85 -24.01
C HIS A 113 3.58 -17.03 -24.91
N ALA A 114 4.63 -16.47 -24.32
CA ALA A 114 5.65 -15.65 -24.99
C ALA A 114 5.14 -14.43 -25.77
N LYS A 115 3.91 -13.96 -25.50
CA LYS A 115 3.33 -12.76 -26.15
C LYS A 115 3.39 -11.50 -25.32
N LEU A 116 3.61 -11.57 -24.01
CA LEU A 116 3.66 -10.42 -23.11
C LEU A 116 4.94 -10.47 -22.27
N PHE A 117 5.65 -9.35 -22.20
CA PHE A 117 6.88 -9.18 -21.42
C PHE A 117 6.75 -8.00 -20.47
N PHE A 118 7.14 -8.22 -19.21
CA PHE A 118 7.17 -7.20 -18.16
C PHE A 118 8.59 -6.66 -18.04
N CYS A 119 8.72 -5.34 -18.07
CA CYS A 119 10.00 -4.67 -18.07
C CYS A 119 10.02 -3.50 -17.08
N ASP A 120 11.17 -3.25 -16.48
CA ASP A 120 11.42 -2.05 -15.68
C ASP A 120 12.56 -1.22 -16.29
N ILE A 121 12.45 0.10 -16.15
CA ILE A 121 13.48 1.07 -16.60
C ILE A 121 13.80 2.00 -15.45
N GLU A 122 15.08 2.12 -15.11
CA GLU A 122 15.57 3.01 -14.05
C GLU A 122 15.97 4.39 -14.63
N PHE A 123 15.50 5.46 -13.99
CA PHE A 123 15.69 6.84 -14.47
C PHE A 123 17.16 7.22 -14.69
N LYS A 124 18.07 6.82 -13.78
CA LYS A 124 19.50 7.18 -13.88
C LYS A 124 20.17 6.60 -15.12
N GLU A 125 19.79 5.39 -15.51
CA GLU A 125 20.44 4.62 -16.58
C GLU A 125 19.83 4.95 -17.94
N SER A 126 18.57 5.37 -17.98
CA SER A 126 17.77 5.44 -19.20
C SER A 126 17.01 6.76 -19.38
N GLN A 127 17.69 7.90 -19.14
CA GLN A 127 17.08 9.23 -19.25
C GLN A 127 16.53 9.52 -20.66
N ASN A 128 17.17 9.00 -21.70
CA ASN A 128 16.70 9.18 -23.07
C ASN A 128 15.36 8.46 -23.27
N SER A 129 15.23 7.22 -22.81
CA SER A 129 13.97 6.48 -22.86
C SER A 129 12.86 7.23 -22.10
N PHE A 130 13.11 7.70 -20.88
CA PHE A 130 12.13 8.51 -20.13
C PHE A 130 11.62 9.72 -20.94
N SER A 131 12.52 10.42 -21.62
CA SER A 131 12.15 11.55 -22.49
C SER A 131 11.34 11.13 -23.72
N GLN A 132 11.66 9.98 -24.34
CA GLN A 132 10.94 9.45 -25.50
C GLN A 132 9.51 9.02 -25.15
N PHE A 133 9.31 8.48 -23.95
CA PHE A 133 7.99 8.12 -23.41
C PHE A 133 7.22 9.33 -22.82
N GLY A 134 7.86 10.50 -22.71
CA GLY A 134 7.26 11.72 -22.16
C GLY A 134 6.89 11.60 -20.68
N VAL A 135 7.66 10.84 -19.91
CA VAL A 135 7.38 10.58 -18.48
C VAL A 135 7.94 11.73 -17.64
N ASN A 136 7.05 12.56 -17.10
CA ASN A 136 7.40 13.73 -16.28
C ASN A 136 7.19 13.50 -14.77
N ALA A 137 6.47 12.46 -14.40
CA ALA A 137 6.14 12.13 -13.02
C ALA A 137 6.09 10.60 -12.83
N LEU A 138 6.42 10.14 -11.62
CA LEU A 138 6.28 8.75 -11.18
C LEU A 138 5.21 8.65 -10.09
N PRO A 139 4.58 7.48 -9.90
CA PRO A 139 4.73 6.21 -10.65
C PRO A 139 4.11 6.28 -12.06
N HIS A 140 4.70 5.55 -13.01
CA HIS A 140 4.21 5.52 -14.40
C HIS A 140 4.32 4.11 -14.99
N ILE A 141 3.27 3.65 -15.68
CA ILE A 141 3.23 2.37 -16.39
C ILE A 141 2.74 2.61 -17.81
N ARG A 142 3.42 2.01 -18.80
CA ARG A 142 3.03 2.02 -20.21
C ARG A 142 2.86 0.61 -20.75
N LEU A 143 1.81 0.40 -21.54
CA LEU A 143 1.64 -0.79 -22.37
C LEU A 143 1.93 -0.42 -23.83
N ILE A 144 2.72 -1.26 -24.49
CA ILE A 144 3.07 -1.11 -25.90
C ILE A 144 2.65 -2.36 -26.65
N GLY A 145 1.73 -2.19 -27.60
CA GLY A 145 1.24 -3.26 -28.45
C GLY A 145 2.07 -3.52 -29.71
N PRO A 146 1.80 -4.63 -30.42
CA PRO A 146 2.48 -5.06 -31.64
C PRO A 146 2.65 -3.98 -32.72
N HIS A 147 1.64 -3.12 -32.89
CA HIS A 147 1.56 -2.11 -33.95
C HIS A 147 1.86 -0.69 -33.45
N GLN A 148 1.97 -0.47 -32.14
CA GLN A 148 2.08 0.87 -31.56
C GLN A 148 3.54 1.36 -31.57
N SER A 149 3.74 2.63 -31.84
CA SER A 149 5.02 3.29 -31.53
C SER A 149 5.12 3.68 -30.06
N ILE A 150 6.31 4.07 -29.58
CA ILE A 150 6.53 4.54 -28.20
C ILE A 150 5.56 5.68 -27.83
N LYS A 151 5.23 6.56 -28.78
CA LYS A 151 4.35 7.72 -28.57
C LYS A 151 2.87 7.35 -28.49
N GLU A 152 2.48 6.23 -29.08
CA GLU A 152 1.11 5.70 -29.09
C GLU A 152 0.89 4.67 -27.97
N SER A 153 1.82 4.58 -27.02
CA SER A 153 1.73 3.65 -25.90
C SER A 153 0.58 4.03 -24.96
N ASP A 154 -0.18 3.03 -24.56
CA ASP A 154 -1.28 3.21 -23.61
C ASP A 154 -0.72 3.45 -22.21
N GLN A 155 -1.26 4.44 -21.51
CA GLN A 155 -0.88 4.79 -20.15
C GLN A 155 -1.95 4.29 -19.16
N MET A 156 -1.49 3.79 -18.02
CA MET A 156 -2.36 3.46 -16.89
C MET A 156 -2.75 4.71 -16.11
N ASP A 157 -4.02 4.82 -15.73
CA ASP A 157 -4.55 5.97 -15.01
C ASP A 157 -4.01 6.04 -13.57
N GLN A 158 -3.76 7.26 -13.07
CA GLN A 158 -3.16 7.44 -11.74
C GLN A 158 -4.05 6.94 -10.59
N GLY A 159 -5.37 6.96 -10.77
CA GLY A 159 -6.32 6.45 -9.77
C GLY A 159 -6.28 4.93 -9.62
N ASP A 160 -5.84 4.22 -10.66
CA ASP A 160 -5.83 2.76 -10.72
C ASP A 160 -4.64 2.14 -9.97
N PHE A 161 -3.59 2.92 -9.70
CA PHE A 161 -2.49 2.50 -8.84
C PHE A 161 -2.94 2.17 -7.40
N SER A 162 -4.08 2.71 -6.96
CA SER A 162 -4.65 2.42 -5.63
C SER A 162 -5.14 0.98 -5.46
N ARG A 163 -5.44 0.28 -6.56
CA ARG A 163 -5.92 -1.10 -6.60
C ARG A 163 -4.81 -2.11 -6.96
N LEU A 164 -3.54 -1.66 -6.95
CA LEU A 164 -2.31 -2.46 -7.02
C LEU A 164 -2.29 -3.49 -8.18
N ALA A 165 -1.85 -4.73 -7.91
CA ALA A 165 -1.64 -5.76 -8.93
C ALA A 165 -2.90 -6.16 -9.72
N GLU A 166 -4.07 -6.20 -9.09
CA GLU A 166 -5.31 -6.61 -9.73
C GLU A 166 -5.73 -5.62 -10.83
N SER A 167 -5.58 -4.31 -10.57
CA SER A 167 -5.88 -3.28 -11.56
C SER A 167 -4.86 -3.22 -12.69
N MET A 168 -3.58 -3.50 -12.41
CA MET A 168 -2.56 -3.65 -13.47
C MET A 168 -2.90 -4.79 -14.43
N ALA A 169 -3.38 -5.94 -13.91
CA ALA A 169 -3.81 -7.05 -14.74
C ALA A 169 -5.04 -6.69 -15.58
N GLU A 170 -6.05 -6.04 -14.99
CA GLU A 170 -7.25 -5.57 -15.69
C GLU A 170 -6.90 -4.54 -16.79
N PHE A 171 -5.95 -3.64 -16.52
CA PHE A 171 -5.44 -2.68 -17.51
C PHE A 171 -4.78 -3.41 -18.71
N ILE A 172 -3.97 -4.43 -18.46
CA ILE A 172 -3.33 -5.21 -19.52
C ILE A 172 -4.39 -5.98 -20.32
N GLU A 173 -5.33 -6.66 -19.67
CA GLU A 173 -6.37 -7.46 -20.34
C GLU A 173 -7.38 -6.59 -21.12
N SER A 174 -7.66 -5.37 -20.66
CA SER A 174 -8.59 -4.46 -21.36
C SER A 174 -7.97 -3.82 -22.61
N ARG A 175 -6.64 -3.63 -22.63
CA ARG A 175 -5.91 -2.98 -23.73
C ARG A 175 -5.19 -3.96 -24.65
N SER A 176 -5.03 -5.21 -24.23
CA SER A 176 -4.40 -6.27 -25.03
C SER A 176 -5.33 -7.45 -25.27
N THR A 177 -4.93 -8.35 -26.17
CA THR A 177 -5.62 -9.63 -26.39
C THR A 177 -5.05 -10.76 -25.55
N VAL A 178 -4.24 -10.44 -24.54
CA VAL A 178 -3.52 -11.39 -23.68
C VAL A 178 -4.28 -11.59 -22.37
N VAL A 179 -4.37 -12.83 -21.92
CA VAL A 179 -4.99 -13.18 -20.63
C VAL A 179 -3.90 -13.33 -19.58
N VAL A 180 -3.96 -12.50 -18.53
CA VAL A 180 -2.99 -12.52 -17.42
C VAL A 180 -3.35 -13.59 -16.39
N GLY A 181 -4.65 -13.75 -16.12
CA GLY A 181 -5.17 -14.73 -15.17
C GLY A 181 -5.04 -14.30 -13.69
N PRO A 182 -5.34 -15.20 -12.74
CA PRO A 182 -5.40 -14.84 -11.33
C PRO A 182 -4.03 -14.45 -10.75
N ILE A 183 -4.03 -13.46 -9.86
CA ILE A 183 -2.82 -12.97 -9.17
C ILE A 183 -2.45 -13.90 -8.01
N HIS A 184 -1.24 -14.46 -8.06
CA HIS A 184 -0.67 -15.33 -7.04
C HIS A 184 0.28 -14.54 -6.14
N ARG A 185 -0.20 -14.13 -4.97
CA ARG A 185 0.61 -13.41 -3.99
C ARG A 185 1.50 -14.38 -3.19
N PRO A 186 2.79 -14.09 -2.98
CA PRO A 186 3.63 -14.93 -2.12
C PRO A 186 3.08 -14.88 -0.67
N PRO A 187 3.04 -16.02 0.05
CA PRO A 187 2.57 -16.02 1.43
C PRO A 187 3.51 -15.19 2.32
N ILE A 188 2.93 -14.33 3.16
CA ILE A 188 3.66 -13.43 4.10
C ILE A 188 4.62 -14.22 5.01
N LEU A 189 4.27 -15.47 5.32
CA LEU A 189 5.09 -16.38 6.10
C LEU A 189 5.58 -17.52 5.20
N SER A 190 6.90 -17.74 5.21
CA SER A 190 7.47 -18.92 4.57
C SER A 190 6.89 -20.18 5.20
N LYS A 191 6.67 -21.23 4.40
CA LYS A 191 6.16 -22.52 4.90
C LYS A 191 6.96 -23.03 6.10
N LYS A 192 8.29 -22.84 6.10
CA LYS A 192 9.17 -23.21 7.22
C LYS A 192 8.93 -22.37 8.48
N GLN A 193 8.72 -21.06 8.32
CA GLN A 193 8.40 -20.16 9.43
C GLN A 193 7.03 -20.48 10.01
N LEU A 194 6.03 -20.76 9.16
CA LEU A 194 4.71 -21.19 9.62
C LEU A 194 4.79 -22.50 10.41
N THR A 195 5.54 -23.50 9.91
CA THR A 195 5.78 -24.75 10.64
C THR A 195 6.49 -24.49 11.97
N PHE A 196 7.48 -23.61 12.02
CA PHE A 196 8.16 -23.23 13.25
C PHE A 196 7.20 -22.58 14.26
N VAL A 197 6.36 -21.64 13.81
CA VAL A 197 5.35 -20.98 14.66
C VAL A 197 4.35 -22.01 15.21
N ILE A 198 3.90 -22.95 14.38
CA ILE A 198 2.98 -24.02 14.80
C ILE A 198 3.65 -24.92 15.85
N ILE A 199 4.90 -25.34 15.63
CA ILE A 199 5.66 -26.16 16.59
C ILE A 199 5.87 -25.40 17.90
N ALA A 200 6.28 -24.12 17.84
CA ALA A 200 6.46 -23.28 19.01
C ALA A 200 5.15 -23.16 19.81
N LEU A 201 4.02 -22.94 19.12
CA LEU A 201 2.71 -22.86 19.75
C LEU A 201 2.31 -24.20 20.38
N LEU A 202 2.53 -25.32 19.71
CA LEU A 202 2.27 -26.67 20.25
C LEU A 202 3.10 -26.96 21.50
N ILE A 203 4.39 -26.55 21.51
CA ILE A 203 5.25 -26.68 22.69
C ILE A 203 4.74 -25.79 23.82
N TRP A 204 4.31 -24.56 23.54
CA TRP A 204 3.84 -23.61 24.55
C TRP A 204 2.45 -23.93 25.12
N MET A 205 1.59 -24.57 24.31
CA MET A 205 0.22 -24.90 24.67
C MET A 205 0.08 -25.65 26.01
N PRO A 206 0.83 -26.74 26.30
CA PRO A 206 0.73 -27.44 27.58
C PRO A 206 1.23 -26.59 28.76
N PHE A 207 2.23 -25.72 28.57
CA PHE A 207 2.72 -24.84 29.64
C PHE A 207 1.68 -23.77 29.99
N ILE A 208 1.06 -23.14 28.98
CA ILE A 208 -0.02 -22.18 29.17
C ILE A 208 -1.23 -22.88 29.78
N GLY A 209 -1.64 -24.03 29.27
CA GLY A 209 -2.76 -24.82 29.77
C GLY A 209 -2.60 -25.19 31.25
N LYS A 210 -1.42 -25.71 31.64
CA LYS A 210 -1.10 -26.01 33.04
C LYS A 210 -1.17 -24.75 33.92
N LYS A 211 -0.65 -23.63 33.43
CA LYS A 211 -0.66 -22.35 34.14
C LYS A 211 -2.09 -21.82 34.33
N ILE A 212 -2.95 -21.94 33.31
CA ILE A 212 -4.37 -21.55 33.34
C ILE A 212 -5.13 -22.43 34.33
N ILE A 213 -5.04 -23.77 34.23
CA ILE A 213 -5.76 -24.71 35.11
C ILE A 213 -5.35 -24.55 36.57
N SER A 214 -4.08 -24.19 36.83
CA SER A 214 -3.59 -23.97 38.20
C SER A 214 -4.15 -22.70 38.86
N GLY A 215 -5.00 -21.91 38.19
CA GLY A 215 -5.66 -20.72 38.74
C GLY A 215 -4.73 -19.53 39.04
N LYS A 216 -3.41 -19.71 38.94
CA LYS A 216 -2.38 -18.67 39.17
C LYS A 216 -2.12 -17.81 37.93
N THR A 217 -3.15 -17.58 37.11
CA THR A 217 -3.05 -16.74 35.92
C THR A 217 -3.82 -15.45 36.09
N LEU A 218 -3.29 -14.40 35.48
CA LEU A 218 -3.91 -13.09 35.37
C LEU A 218 -5.34 -13.14 34.77
N VAL A 219 -5.65 -14.19 34.00
CA VAL A 219 -6.97 -14.40 33.39
C VAL A 219 -8.05 -14.75 34.44
N HIS A 220 -7.68 -15.27 35.61
CA HIS A 220 -8.64 -15.62 36.66
C HIS A 220 -8.92 -14.46 37.62
N ASP A 221 -8.14 -13.38 37.59
CA ASP A 221 -8.37 -12.23 38.46
C ASP A 221 -9.51 -11.36 37.91
N PRO A 222 -10.66 -11.25 38.59
CA PRO A 222 -11.77 -10.41 38.13
C PRO A 222 -11.38 -8.93 38.03
N LYS A 223 -10.34 -8.47 38.74
CA LYS A 223 -9.84 -7.10 38.65
C LYS A 223 -9.28 -6.80 37.26
N ILE A 224 -8.63 -7.77 36.63
CA ILE A 224 -8.05 -7.60 35.29
C ILE A 224 -9.14 -7.47 34.24
N TRP A 225 -10.20 -8.26 34.36
CA TRP A 225 -11.40 -8.11 33.53
C TRP A 225 -12.11 -6.79 33.75
N LEU A 226 -12.19 -6.33 35.00
CA LEU A 226 -12.75 -5.02 35.33
C LEU A 226 -11.93 -3.89 34.71
N THR A 227 -10.61 -3.91 34.85
CA THR A 227 -9.71 -2.93 34.23
C THR A 227 -9.80 -2.98 32.71
N GLY A 228 -9.86 -4.18 32.12
CA GLY A 228 -10.05 -4.37 30.69
C GLY A 228 -11.37 -3.81 30.18
N ALA A 229 -12.46 -4.02 30.91
CA ALA A 229 -13.78 -3.48 30.57
C ALA A 229 -13.80 -1.94 30.62
N VAL A 230 -13.19 -1.33 31.66
CA VAL A 230 -13.03 0.13 31.74
C VAL A 230 -12.18 0.66 30.59
N PHE A 231 -11.12 -0.05 30.21
CA PHE A 231 -10.27 0.33 29.09
C PHE A 231 -11.02 0.31 27.75
N VAL A 232 -11.82 -0.74 27.50
CA VAL A 232 -12.68 -0.82 26.30
C VAL A 232 -13.71 0.32 26.29
N TYR A 233 -14.36 0.57 27.44
CA TYR A 233 -15.31 1.69 27.57
C TYR A 233 -14.65 3.04 27.25
N PHE A 234 -13.46 3.31 27.80
CA PHE A 234 -12.69 4.52 27.52
C PHE A 234 -12.38 4.67 26.02
N PHE A 235 -11.93 3.59 25.37
CA PHE A 235 -11.66 3.60 23.92
C PHE A 235 -12.92 3.87 23.09
N SER A 236 -14.07 3.34 23.51
CA SER A 236 -15.34 3.57 22.83
C SER A 236 -15.82 5.02 22.99
N VAL A 237 -15.75 5.59 24.20
CA VAL A 237 -16.25 6.96 24.48
C VAL A 237 -15.33 8.05 23.94
N SER A 238 -14.03 7.81 23.87
CA SER A 238 -13.05 8.78 23.36
C SER A 238 -13.12 9.02 21.84
N GLY A 239 -13.98 8.30 21.11
CA GLY A 239 -14.05 8.42 19.65
C GLY A 239 -12.84 7.80 18.94
N ALA A 240 -12.09 6.90 19.59
CA ALA A 240 -10.93 6.26 19.00
C ALA A 240 -11.27 5.51 17.69
N MET A 241 -12.48 4.92 17.61
CA MET A 241 -12.96 4.28 16.38
C MET A 241 -13.08 5.26 15.21
N HIS A 242 -13.61 6.47 15.45
CA HIS A 242 -13.66 7.53 14.44
C HIS A 242 -12.27 7.89 13.93
N ASN A 243 -11.31 8.02 14.87
CA ASN A 243 -9.94 8.38 14.56
C ASN A 243 -9.23 7.29 13.72
N ILE A 244 -9.44 6.01 14.04
CA ILE A 244 -8.85 4.88 13.30
C ILE A 244 -9.41 4.80 11.88
N ILE A 245 -10.74 4.89 11.70
CA ILE A 245 -11.38 4.76 10.39
C ILE A 245 -10.97 5.89 9.45
N ARG A 246 -10.88 7.12 9.96
CA ARG A 246 -10.55 8.31 9.16
C ARG A 246 -9.06 8.64 9.15
N LYS A 247 -8.23 7.82 9.79
CA LYS A 247 -6.78 8.04 9.93
C LYS A 247 -6.45 9.45 10.45
N MET A 248 -7.19 9.90 11.47
CA MET A 248 -7.04 11.23 12.04
C MET A 248 -5.69 11.36 12.79
N PRO A 249 -4.93 12.45 12.61
CA PRO A 249 -3.71 12.67 13.38
C PRO A 249 -4.02 12.93 14.86
N MET A 250 -3.08 12.55 15.74
CA MET A 250 -3.21 12.77 17.19
C MET A 250 -3.14 14.26 17.54
N PHE A 251 -2.31 15.01 16.83
CA PHE A 251 -2.05 16.43 16.97
C PHE A 251 -1.69 17.01 15.60
N LEU A 252 -1.90 18.31 15.43
CA LEU A 252 -1.49 19.05 14.24
C LEU A 252 -0.39 20.03 14.61
N ALA A 253 0.60 20.25 13.73
CA ALA A 253 1.51 21.37 13.87
C ALA A 253 0.79 22.65 13.42
N ASP A 254 0.98 23.76 14.15
CA ASP A 254 0.46 25.06 13.75
C ASP A 254 1.08 25.47 12.40
N ARG A 255 0.24 25.92 11.47
CA ARG A 255 0.69 26.34 10.14
C ARG A 255 1.56 27.60 10.20
N ASN A 256 1.43 28.40 11.26
CA ASN A 256 2.22 29.61 11.45
C ASN A 256 3.50 29.37 12.27
N ASP A 257 3.55 28.31 13.07
CA ASP A 257 4.71 27.97 13.90
C ASP A 257 4.85 26.44 14.04
N PRO A 258 5.76 25.79 13.28
CA PRO A 258 5.92 24.34 13.28
C PRO A 258 6.27 23.75 14.66
N ASN A 259 6.77 24.56 15.59
CA ASN A 259 7.11 24.12 16.95
C ASN A 259 5.89 24.06 17.89
N LYS A 260 4.74 24.58 17.47
CA LYS A 260 3.53 24.61 18.29
C LYS A 260 2.59 23.47 17.88
N LEU A 261 2.34 22.56 18.82
CA LEU A 261 1.41 21.45 18.63
C LEU A 261 0.00 21.85 19.06
N ILE A 262 -0.94 21.71 18.14
CA ILE A 262 -2.37 21.94 18.32
C ILE A 262 -3.03 20.59 18.63
N PHE A 263 -3.55 20.47 19.86
CA PHE A 263 -4.26 19.26 20.31
C PHE A 263 -5.78 19.35 20.15
N PHE A 264 -6.32 20.56 19.94
CA PHE A 264 -7.75 20.83 19.76
C PHE A 264 -7.97 21.64 18.49
N TYR A 265 -8.91 21.20 17.65
CA TYR A 265 -9.23 21.85 16.38
C TYR A 265 -10.62 22.48 16.41
N GLN A 266 -10.73 23.76 16.04
CA GLN A 266 -12.03 24.43 15.92
C GLN A 266 -12.71 24.02 14.61
N GLY A 267 -13.82 23.29 14.73
CA GLY A 267 -14.63 22.85 13.60
C GLY A 267 -15.28 21.48 13.84
N SER A 268 -16.54 21.34 13.46
CA SER A 268 -17.32 20.11 13.63
C SER A 268 -16.92 18.98 12.66
N GLY A 269 -16.25 19.31 11.56
CA GLY A 269 -15.85 18.36 10.53
C GLY A 269 -14.59 17.54 10.84
N MET A 270 -13.84 17.90 11.88
CA MET A 270 -12.56 17.28 12.21
C MET A 270 -12.44 17.02 13.72
N GLN A 271 -12.03 15.82 14.09
CA GLN A 271 -11.74 15.44 15.48
C GLN A 271 -10.32 14.91 15.56
N LEU A 272 -9.49 15.51 16.42
CA LEU A 272 -8.13 15.04 16.64
C LEU A 272 -8.11 13.89 17.64
N GLY A 273 -7.08 13.05 17.54
CA GLY A 273 -6.90 11.92 18.45
C GLY A 273 -6.76 12.33 19.91
N ALA A 274 -5.89 13.31 20.19
CA ALA A 274 -5.67 13.82 21.54
C ALA A 274 -6.92 14.47 22.14
N GLU A 275 -7.67 15.22 21.33
CA GLU A 275 -8.94 15.82 21.72
C GLU A 275 -9.96 14.75 22.14
N GLY A 276 -10.16 13.71 21.33
CA GLY A 276 -11.07 12.62 21.64
C GLY A 276 -10.70 11.89 22.93
N PHE A 277 -9.41 11.62 23.15
CA PHE A 277 -8.94 11.00 24.38
C PHE A 277 -9.09 11.89 25.61
N ALA A 278 -8.84 13.20 25.49
CA ALA A 278 -9.02 14.15 26.59
C ALA A 278 -10.50 14.21 27.04
N ILE A 279 -11.43 14.32 26.09
CA ILE A 279 -12.87 14.32 26.39
C ILE A 279 -13.32 12.97 26.95
N GLY A 280 -12.90 11.86 26.34
CA GLY A 280 -13.20 10.51 26.82
C GLY A 280 -12.67 10.25 28.24
N PHE A 281 -11.53 10.86 28.60
CA PHE A 281 -10.98 10.78 29.96
C PHE A 281 -11.87 11.51 30.97
N LEU A 282 -12.37 12.70 30.64
CA LEU A 282 -13.31 13.45 31.49
C LEU A 282 -14.62 12.68 31.73
N TYR A 283 -15.16 11.98 30.73
CA TYR A 283 -16.33 11.11 30.95
C TYR A 283 -15.99 9.91 31.84
N THR A 284 -14.84 9.29 31.60
CA THR A 284 -14.43 8.08 32.33
C THR A 284 -14.14 8.39 33.81
N ILE A 285 -13.51 9.53 34.12
CA ILE A 285 -13.23 9.90 35.52
C ILE A 285 -14.52 10.13 36.32
N VAL A 286 -15.54 10.76 35.73
CA VAL A 286 -16.84 10.96 36.37
C VAL A 286 -17.54 9.61 36.60
N GLY A 287 -17.54 8.73 35.59
CA GLY A 287 -18.10 7.38 35.73
C GLY A 287 -17.40 6.55 36.81
N LEU A 288 -16.07 6.59 36.86
CA LEU A 288 -15.28 5.89 37.88
C LEU A 288 -15.48 6.48 39.28
N LEU A 289 -15.58 7.80 39.41
CA LEU A 289 -15.89 8.46 40.68
C LEU A 289 -17.27 8.04 41.19
N LEU A 290 -18.28 8.00 40.33
CA LEU A 290 -19.63 7.54 40.70
C LEU A 290 -19.61 6.07 41.16
N ALA A 291 -18.91 5.19 40.44
CA ALA A 291 -18.76 3.79 40.83
C ALA A 291 -18.02 3.65 42.18
N PHE A 292 -17.00 4.47 42.42
CA PHE A 292 -16.25 4.48 43.68
C PHE A 292 -17.10 4.97 44.86
N VAL A 293 -17.83 6.07 44.68
CA VAL A 293 -18.72 6.65 45.71
C VAL A 293 -19.80 5.64 46.11
N THR A 294 -20.37 4.92 45.15
CA THR A 294 -21.47 3.97 45.40
C THR A 294 -21.01 2.65 46.03
N ARG A 295 -19.84 2.11 45.63
CA ARG A 295 -19.40 0.78 46.10
C ARG A 295 -18.33 0.82 47.18
N VAL A 296 -17.35 1.69 47.07
CA VAL A 296 -16.16 1.69 47.95
C VAL A 296 -16.33 2.64 49.12
N LEU A 297 -16.79 3.85 48.84
CA LEU A 297 -16.88 4.89 49.86
C LEU A 297 -17.88 4.53 50.99
N VAL A 298 -18.91 3.76 50.68
CA VAL A 298 -19.90 3.25 51.65
C VAL A 298 -19.26 2.31 52.69
N MET A 299 -18.13 1.67 52.37
CA MET A 299 -17.42 0.78 53.30
C MET A 299 -16.55 1.55 54.31
N VAL A 300 -16.34 2.86 54.12
CA VAL A 300 -15.48 3.68 54.99
C VAL A 300 -16.22 4.04 56.28
N ARG A 301 -15.70 3.61 57.43
CA ARG A 301 -16.36 3.82 58.75
C ARG A 301 -16.30 5.28 59.24
N ASN A 302 -15.34 6.08 58.77
CA ASN A 302 -15.16 7.46 59.19
C ASN A 302 -16.06 8.43 58.39
N ARG A 303 -17.08 8.99 59.05
CA ARG A 303 -18.04 9.92 58.46
C ARG A 303 -17.40 11.20 57.92
N ASN A 304 -16.33 11.70 58.55
CA ASN A 304 -15.67 12.92 58.10
C ASN A 304 -14.93 12.69 56.77
N VAL A 305 -14.25 11.55 56.65
CA VAL A 305 -13.58 11.13 55.40
C VAL A 305 -14.61 10.90 54.29
N GLN A 306 -15.73 10.25 54.61
CA GLN A 306 -16.82 10.03 53.67
C GLN A 306 -17.37 11.37 53.12
N ARG A 307 -17.68 12.34 54.00
CA ARG A 307 -18.17 13.66 53.60
C ARG A 307 -17.15 14.43 52.77
N ALA A 308 -15.89 14.46 53.19
CA ALA A 308 -14.83 15.13 52.46
C ALA A 308 -14.68 14.56 51.04
N PHE A 309 -14.71 13.24 50.89
CA PHE A 309 -14.62 12.60 49.57
C PHE A 309 -15.85 12.86 48.70
N MET A 310 -17.07 12.87 49.27
CA MET A 310 -18.27 13.21 48.50
C MET A 310 -18.22 14.65 47.97
N ILE A 311 -17.78 15.60 48.79
CA ILE A 311 -17.59 17.00 48.36
C ILE A 311 -16.55 17.07 47.24
N PHE A 312 -15.43 16.36 47.38
CA PHE A 312 -14.41 16.27 46.34
C PHE A 312 -14.95 15.67 45.03
N ALA A 313 -15.68 14.55 45.10
CA ALA A 313 -16.27 13.90 43.94
C ALA A 313 -17.29 14.81 43.23
N LEU A 314 -18.08 15.57 43.99
CA LEU A 314 -19.03 16.55 43.45
C LEU A 314 -18.30 17.70 42.76
N PHE A 315 -17.24 18.24 43.38
CA PHE A 315 -16.41 19.29 42.78
C PHE A 315 -15.76 18.83 41.46
N VAL A 316 -15.13 17.64 41.45
CA VAL A 316 -14.49 17.10 40.24
C VAL A 316 -15.52 16.83 39.15
N SER A 317 -16.69 16.28 39.50
CA SER A 317 -17.76 16.02 38.53
C SER A 317 -18.30 17.31 37.94
N PHE A 318 -18.54 18.34 38.77
CA PHE A 318 -18.96 19.65 38.30
C PHE A 318 -17.93 20.30 37.39
N TRP A 319 -16.65 20.24 37.77
CA TRP A 319 -15.54 20.76 36.97
C TRP A 319 -15.44 20.04 35.62
N ALA A 320 -15.48 18.70 35.62
CA ALA A 320 -15.39 17.92 34.38
C ALA A 320 -16.55 18.22 33.42
N VAL A 321 -17.80 18.29 33.92
CA VAL A 321 -18.97 18.64 33.10
C VAL A 321 -18.85 20.05 32.55
N ARG A 322 -18.40 21.01 33.37
CA ARG A 322 -18.18 22.40 32.92
C ARG A 322 -17.14 22.47 31.80
N GLU A 323 -16.03 21.74 31.92
CA GLU A 323 -14.98 21.71 30.90
C GLU A 323 -15.48 21.09 29.59
N VAL A 324 -16.24 19.98 29.66
CA VAL A 324 -16.84 19.36 28.47
C VAL A 324 -17.79 20.33 27.77
N VAL A 325 -18.67 21.01 28.51
CA VAL A 325 -19.60 22.00 27.94
C VAL A 325 -18.85 23.20 27.35
N TYR A 326 -17.80 23.67 28.03
CA TYR A 326 -16.97 24.77 27.54
C TYR A 326 -16.28 24.40 26.21
N LEU A 327 -15.67 23.21 26.14
CA LEU A 327 -14.98 22.72 24.94
C LEU A 327 -15.97 22.47 23.80
N ASP A 328 -17.15 21.92 24.08
CA ASP A 328 -18.19 21.71 23.07
C ASP A 328 -18.68 23.03 22.48
N ASN A 329 -18.96 24.04 23.33
CA ASN A 329 -19.36 25.37 22.88
C ASN A 329 -18.26 26.05 22.07
N TRP A 330 -17.00 25.93 22.50
CA TRP A 330 -15.84 26.47 21.79
C TRP A 330 -15.64 25.81 20.42
N LYS A 331 -15.96 24.51 20.29
CA LYS A 331 -15.78 23.74 19.06
C LYS A 331 -16.92 23.93 18.05
N THR A 332 -18.16 23.93 18.53
CA THR A 332 -19.36 24.01 17.68
C THR A 332 -19.80 25.45 17.44
N GLY A 333 -19.35 26.39 18.27
CA GLY A 333 -19.89 27.75 18.31
C GLY A 333 -21.33 27.81 18.88
N TYR A 334 -21.85 26.70 19.40
CA TYR A 334 -23.18 26.63 19.98
C TYR A 334 -23.17 27.24 21.38
N GLY A 335 -24.04 28.23 21.61
CA GLY A 335 -24.28 28.77 22.94
C GLY A 335 -25.32 27.91 23.64
N VAL A 336 -24.96 27.25 24.75
CA VAL A 336 -25.96 26.59 25.60
C VAL A 336 -26.86 27.66 26.20
N HIS A 337 -28.07 27.78 25.65
CA HIS A 337 -29.13 28.55 26.27
C HIS A 337 -29.66 27.73 27.45
N ALA A 338 -29.54 28.27 28.67
CA ALA A 338 -30.20 27.68 29.83
C ALA A 338 -31.71 27.72 29.59
N PHE A 339 -32.30 26.58 29.25
CA PHE A 339 -33.75 26.46 29.17
C PHE A 339 -34.28 26.43 30.60
N TRP A 340 -34.76 27.57 31.07
CA TRP A 340 -35.51 27.64 32.31
C TRP A 340 -36.96 27.24 32.02
N PRO A 341 -37.48 26.15 32.62
CA PRO A 341 -38.88 25.79 32.42
C PRO A 341 -39.76 26.95 32.86
N SER A 342 -40.58 27.49 31.95
CA SER A 342 -41.48 28.62 32.24
C SER A 342 -42.63 28.23 33.17
N SER A 343 -42.94 26.94 33.28
CA SER A 343 -43.82 26.39 34.30
C SER A 343 -43.52 24.91 34.52
N TRP A 344 -43.67 24.48 35.77
CA TRP A 344 -43.79 23.08 36.13
C TRP A 344 -45.28 22.79 36.21
N HIS A 345 -45.85 22.21 35.15
CA HIS A 345 -47.21 21.69 35.16
C HIS A 345 -47.21 20.23 35.57
#